data_AF-A0A8H9ZYN0-F1
#
_entry.id   AF-A0A8H9ZYN0-F1
#
_cell.length_a   1.000
_cell.length_b   1.000
_cell.length_c   1.000
_cell.angle_alpha   90.00
_cell.angle_beta   90.00
_cell.angle_gamma   90.00
#
_symmetry.space_group_name_H-M   'P 1'
#
loop_
_entity.id
_entity.type
_entity.pdbx_description
1 polymer ?
#
loop_
_entity_poly.entity_id
_entity_poly.type
_entity_poly.pdbx_seq_one_letter_code
_entity_poly.pdbx_strand_id
1 'polypeptide(L)'
;MRNTDNGVIGRDQTAVMARLALDELIDQLLHSNALSLKLTANPQVADRAWHLTENTCIRAFSADDPQAKKRAHHALFILYQSWLADPLSPAAANQFHPLLSGIRNYIESEWLRAESKRFHRQRPVLNAGNIVDELRALCQQHPASHHPLFDFLASEASAAQIDYFFKSDSALNLLFFDLVAMGLVGSLPETRAEIAQNLWDEIGQGSTEITHVNLYKDLLKRRNIALPDNHFAHLYEWQGLAGYNAFMVGGVNRQHYYKSLGVMAMTELLDPPQYEKLVAGCRRIGLSDRDVHYYAEHITVDIGHADGWLNNVIMPIGKKHPAAMEEVYFGAALRLQTCNDYYDGLLAALQSLDGSASSHSVPPSE
;
A
#
# COMPACT_ATOMS: atom_id res chain seq x y z
N MET A 1 -28.75 15.82 32.42
CA MET A 1 -29.30 16.34 31.15
C MET A 1 -28.25 16.15 30.07
N ARG A 2 -28.45 15.17 29.18
CA ARG A 2 -27.57 14.92 28.03
C ARG A 2 -28.01 15.87 26.91
N ASN A 3 -27.11 16.72 26.43
CA ASN A 3 -27.31 17.47 25.20
C ASN A 3 -27.04 16.51 24.04
N THR A 4 -28.10 16.00 23.43
CA THR A 4 -28.05 15.31 22.14
C THR A 4 -27.99 16.38 21.06
N ASP A 5 -26.80 16.64 20.54
CA ASP A 5 -26.59 17.57 19.44
C ASP A 5 -27.03 16.88 18.13
N ASN A 6 -28.33 16.93 17.86
CA ASN A 6 -28.91 16.58 16.57
C ASN A 6 -28.61 17.71 15.57
N GLY A 7 -27.36 17.77 15.11
CA GLY A 7 -26.91 18.71 14.08
C GLY A 7 -27.54 18.38 12.73
N VAL A 8 -28.69 18.99 12.44
CA VAL A 8 -29.17 19.19 11.07
C VAL A 8 -28.08 19.99 10.34
N ILE A 9 -27.60 19.47 9.21
CA ILE A 9 -26.60 20.15 8.38
C ILE A 9 -27.15 21.53 8.00
N GLY A 10 -26.61 22.59 8.60
CA GLY A 10 -26.99 23.97 8.27
C GLY A 10 -26.58 24.33 6.84
N ARG A 11 -27.26 25.32 6.23
CA ARG A 11 -26.99 25.81 4.86
C ARG A 11 -25.51 26.12 4.58
N ASP A 12 -24.75 26.46 5.62
CA ASP A 12 -23.32 26.76 5.55
C ASP A 12 -22.45 25.49 5.34
N GLN A 13 -22.80 24.38 6.00
CA GLN A 13 -22.12 23.09 5.79
C GLN A 13 -22.40 22.50 4.40
N THR A 14 -23.60 22.74 3.85
CA THR A 14 -23.94 22.35 2.47
C THR A 14 -23.08 23.10 1.45
N ALA A 15 -22.75 24.37 1.71
CA ALA A 15 -21.90 25.20 0.85
C ALA A 15 -20.41 24.82 0.93
N VAL A 16 -19.94 24.40 2.12
CA VAL A 16 -18.56 23.88 2.30
C VAL A 16 -18.38 22.54 1.59
N MET A 17 -19.32 21.59 1.77
CA MET A 17 -19.30 20.32 1.03
C MET A 17 -19.39 20.53 -0.48
N ALA A 18 -19.99 21.64 -0.93
CA ALA A 18 -20.10 21.98 -2.33
C ALA A 18 -18.76 22.34 -3.02
N ARG A 19 -17.65 22.46 -2.28
CA ARG A 19 -16.32 22.78 -2.83
C ARG A 19 -15.29 21.68 -2.68
N LEU A 20 -15.60 20.64 -1.90
CA LEU A 20 -14.68 19.54 -1.64
C LEU A 20 -14.42 18.74 -2.91
N ALA A 21 -13.17 18.30 -3.04
CA ALA A 21 -12.79 17.27 -3.99
C ALA A 21 -13.26 15.88 -3.52
N LEU A 22 -13.08 14.86 -4.37
CA LEU A 22 -13.55 13.51 -4.09
C LEU A 22 -13.00 12.97 -2.76
N ASP A 23 -11.69 12.98 -2.60
CA ASP A 23 -11.00 12.42 -1.44
C ASP A 23 -11.38 13.11 -0.13
N GLU A 24 -11.45 14.44 -0.13
CA GLU A 24 -11.91 15.23 1.02
C GLU A 24 -13.38 14.95 1.38
N LEU A 25 -14.24 14.81 0.36
CA LEU A 25 -15.65 14.47 0.58
C LEU A 25 -15.79 13.06 1.16
N ILE A 26 -15.03 12.09 0.64
CA ILE A 26 -15.03 10.71 1.14
C ILE A 26 -14.56 10.65 2.59
N ASP A 27 -13.51 11.39 2.95
CA ASP A 27 -13.04 11.48 4.32
C ASP A 27 -14.12 12.00 5.27
N GLN A 28 -14.80 13.10 4.90
CA GLN A 28 -15.88 13.65 5.72
C GLN A 28 -17.08 12.70 5.84
N LEU A 29 -17.43 11.99 4.76
CA LEU A 29 -18.53 11.02 4.80
C LEU A 29 -18.17 9.82 5.68
N LEU A 30 -16.97 9.26 5.52
CA LEU A 30 -16.50 8.11 6.28
C LEU A 30 -16.47 8.40 7.79
N HIS A 31 -16.00 9.58 8.18
CA HIS A 31 -15.90 9.99 9.58
C HIS A 31 -17.18 10.63 10.13
N SER A 32 -18.29 10.62 9.37
CA SER A 32 -19.54 11.23 9.80
C SER A 32 -20.32 10.34 10.77
N ASN A 33 -20.64 10.90 11.94
CA ASN A 33 -21.69 10.36 12.81
C ASN A 33 -23.05 10.35 12.09
N ALA A 34 -23.80 9.26 12.25
CA ALA A 34 -25.14 9.09 11.69
C ALA A 34 -25.24 9.39 10.17
N LEU A 35 -24.26 8.92 9.39
CA LEU A 35 -24.14 9.17 7.95
C LEU A 35 -25.45 8.93 7.19
N SER A 36 -26.15 7.82 7.46
CA SER A 36 -27.41 7.49 6.77
C SER A 36 -28.50 8.54 7.01
N LEU A 37 -28.65 9.06 8.24
CA LEU A 37 -29.63 10.12 8.54
C LEU A 37 -29.28 11.41 7.80
N LYS A 38 -27.99 11.77 7.74
CA LYS A 38 -27.53 12.96 7.02
C LYS A 38 -27.77 12.87 5.53
N LEU A 39 -27.54 11.70 4.93
CA LEU A 39 -27.81 11.46 3.51
C LEU A 39 -29.31 11.42 3.20
N THR A 40 -30.15 10.87 4.09
CA THR A 40 -31.61 10.95 3.95
C THR A 40 -32.10 12.40 4.00
N ALA A 41 -31.52 13.22 4.88
CA ALA A 41 -31.87 14.64 4.97
C ALA A 41 -31.34 15.46 3.77
N ASN A 42 -30.22 15.06 3.16
CA ASN A 42 -29.57 15.77 2.06
C ASN A 42 -29.11 14.80 0.94
N PRO A 43 -30.04 14.25 0.15
CA PRO A 43 -29.71 13.22 -0.86
C PRO A 43 -28.73 13.72 -1.94
N GLN A 44 -28.72 15.03 -2.22
CA GLN A 44 -27.82 15.67 -3.18
C GLN A 44 -26.32 15.45 -2.86
N VAL A 45 -25.98 15.17 -1.60
CA VAL A 45 -24.60 14.85 -1.20
C VAL A 45 -24.16 13.51 -1.79
N ALA A 46 -25.06 12.52 -1.84
CA ALA A 46 -24.78 11.23 -2.47
C ALA A 46 -24.61 11.37 -3.99
N ASP A 47 -25.50 12.14 -4.65
CA ASP A 47 -25.41 12.41 -6.09
C ASP A 47 -24.10 13.10 -6.45
N ARG A 48 -23.68 14.07 -5.63
CA ARG A 48 -22.39 14.75 -5.78
C ARG A 48 -21.21 13.79 -5.62
N ALA A 49 -21.24 12.93 -4.60
CA ALA A 49 -20.16 11.97 -4.35
C ALA A 49 -19.97 11.04 -5.56
N TRP A 50 -21.08 10.58 -6.17
CA TRP A 50 -21.04 9.80 -7.41
C TRP A 50 -20.49 10.60 -8.58
N HIS A 51 -20.99 11.82 -8.81
CA HIS A 51 -20.50 12.67 -9.89
C HIS A 51 -18.99 12.94 -9.81
N LEU A 52 -18.49 13.24 -8.60
CA LEU A 52 -17.06 13.43 -8.36
C LEU A 52 -16.27 12.14 -8.59
N THR A 53 -16.82 10.99 -8.20
CA THR A 53 -16.20 9.67 -8.41
C THR A 53 -16.00 9.40 -9.90
N GLU A 54 -17.07 9.49 -10.70
CA GLU A 54 -17.01 9.24 -12.14
C GLU A 54 -16.05 10.20 -12.84
N ASN A 55 -16.15 11.51 -12.57
CA ASN A 55 -15.27 12.51 -13.18
C ASN A 55 -13.80 12.27 -12.83
N THR A 56 -13.51 11.96 -11.56
CA THR A 56 -12.15 11.72 -11.08
C THR A 56 -11.57 10.46 -11.72
N CYS A 57 -12.33 9.36 -11.79
CA CYS A 57 -11.89 8.12 -12.43
C CYS A 57 -11.62 8.30 -13.92
N ILE A 58 -12.48 9.03 -14.66
CA ILE A 58 -12.24 9.33 -16.09
C ILE A 58 -10.93 10.08 -16.26
N ARG A 59 -10.72 11.15 -15.47
CA ARG A 59 -9.48 11.94 -15.55
C ARG A 59 -8.25 11.13 -15.16
N ALA A 60 -8.34 10.37 -14.07
CA ALA A 60 -7.24 9.58 -13.53
C ALA A 60 -6.81 8.43 -14.47
N PHE A 61 -7.78 7.64 -14.92
CA PHE A 61 -7.52 6.32 -15.51
C PHE A 61 -7.79 6.26 -17.02
N SER A 62 -8.41 7.28 -17.60
CA SER A 62 -8.59 7.40 -19.06
C SER A 62 -7.80 8.56 -19.66
N ALA A 63 -7.73 9.71 -18.97
CA ALA A 63 -6.97 10.88 -19.44
C ALA A 63 -5.56 10.99 -18.83
N ASP A 64 -5.17 10.05 -17.95
CA ASP A 64 -3.86 9.95 -17.32
C ASP A 64 -3.44 11.18 -16.49
N ASP A 65 -4.40 11.91 -15.93
CA ASP A 65 -4.16 13.11 -15.12
C ASP A 65 -3.56 12.74 -13.74
N PRO A 66 -2.31 13.14 -13.42
CA PRO A 66 -1.65 12.76 -12.16
C PRO A 66 -2.37 13.28 -10.90
N GLN A 67 -2.98 14.46 -10.96
CA GLN A 67 -3.71 15.01 -9.82
C GLN A 67 -5.02 14.26 -9.59
N ALA A 68 -5.70 13.85 -10.67
CA ALA A 68 -6.87 13.00 -10.56
C ALA A 68 -6.50 11.60 -10.06
N LYS A 69 -5.37 11.02 -10.48
CA LYS A 69 -4.84 9.75 -9.92
C LYS A 69 -4.62 9.85 -8.43
N LYS A 70 -3.97 10.93 -7.97
CA LYS A 70 -3.74 11.16 -6.54
C LYS A 70 -5.06 11.16 -5.77
N ARG A 71 -6.06 11.90 -6.26
CA ARG A 71 -7.38 11.97 -5.62
C ARG A 71 -8.12 10.62 -5.63
N ALA A 72 -8.09 9.90 -6.74
CA ALA A 72 -8.72 8.57 -6.82
C ALA A 72 -8.07 7.58 -5.85
N HIS A 73 -6.74 7.49 -5.84
CA HIS A 73 -6.01 6.59 -4.94
C HIS A 73 -6.10 7.02 -3.47
N HIS A 74 -6.15 8.32 -3.19
CA HIS A 74 -6.30 8.82 -1.83
C HIS A 74 -7.71 8.53 -1.29
N ALA A 75 -8.75 8.74 -2.10
CA ALA A 75 -10.12 8.34 -1.74
C ALA A 75 -10.21 6.84 -1.46
N LEU A 76 -9.56 6.01 -2.29
CA LEU A 76 -9.50 4.57 -2.10
C LEU A 76 -8.73 4.18 -0.82
N PHE A 77 -7.60 4.84 -0.56
CA PHE A 77 -6.81 4.67 0.67
C PHE A 77 -7.67 4.95 1.91
N ILE A 78 -8.37 6.10 1.94
CA ILE A 78 -9.27 6.47 3.05
C ILE A 78 -10.37 5.40 3.25
N LEU A 79 -10.99 4.92 2.18
CA LEU A 79 -12.01 3.88 2.25
C LEU A 79 -11.46 2.57 2.82
N TYR A 80 -10.23 2.19 2.47
CA TYR A 80 -9.56 1.01 3.04
C TYR A 80 -9.19 1.18 4.51
N GLN A 81 -8.84 2.39 4.97
CA GLN A 81 -8.55 2.63 6.39
C GLN A 81 -9.73 2.30 7.31
N SER A 82 -10.97 2.26 6.79
CA SER A 82 -12.14 1.81 7.59
C SER A 82 -12.00 0.40 8.16
N TRP A 83 -11.20 -0.48 7.53
CA TRP A 83 -10.93 -1.85 7.98
C TRP A 83 -9.92 -1.92 9.13
N LEU A 84 -9.14 -0.86 9.32
CA LEU A 84 -8.10 -0.73 10.34
C LEU A 84 -8.46 0.32 11.40
N ALA A 85 -9.66 0.91 11.27
CA ALA A 85 -10.12 1.98 12.14
C ALA A 85 -10.42 1.47 13.55
N ASP A 86 -10.37 2.38 14.52
CA ASP A 86 -10.85 2.09 15.87
C ASP A 86 -12.29 1.55 15.82
N PRO A 87 -12.60 0.40 16.45
CA PRO A 87 -13.91 -0.24 16.36
C PRO A 87 -15.09 0.61 16.85
N LEU A 88 -14.85 1.64 17.65
CA LEU A 88 -15.86 2.58 18.16
C LEU A 88 -15.92 3.89 17.36
N SER A 89 -15.10 4.02 16.31
CA SER A 89 -15.09 5.21 15.45
C SER A 89 -16.28 5.25 14.48
N PRO A 90 -16.63 6.45 13.98
CA PRO A 90 -17.59 6.57 12.89
C PRO A 90 -17.15 5.84 11.61
N ALA A 91 -15.84 5.77 11.34
CA ALA A 91 -15.30 5.06 10.16
C ALA A 91 -15.64 3.57 10.21
N ALA A 92 -15.46 2.93 11.37
CA ALA A 92 -15.85 1.52 11.57
C ALA A 92 -17.37 1.31 11.40
N ALA A 93 -18.19 2.23 11.94
CA ALA A 93 -19.65 2.17 11.76
C ALA A 93 -20.10 2.35 10.30
N ASN A 94 -19.33 3.11 9.51
CA ASN A 94 -19.64 3.44 8.12
C ASN A 94 -18.95 2.51 7.09
N GLN A 95 -18.11 1.55 7.52
CA GLN A 95 -17.29 0.71 6.63
C GLN A 95 -18.09 -0.01 5.52
N PHE A 96 -19.34 -0.38 5.80
CA PHE A 96 -20.25 -1.06 4.87
C PHE A 96 -21.40 -0.18 4.40
N HIS A 97 -21.32 1.14 4.58
CA HIS A 97 -22.36 2.04 4.11
C HIS A 97 -22.53 1.87 2.58
N PRO A 98 -23.75 1.72 2.04
CA PRO A 98 -23.97 1.37 0.63
C PRO A 98 -23.34 2.35 -0.36
N LEU A 99 -23.42 3.66 -0.08
CA LEU A 99 -22.78 4.70 -0.91
C LEU A 99 -21.25 4.52 -0.97
N LEU A 100 -20.60 4.34 0.18
CA LEU A 100 -19.15 4.26 0.28
C LEU A 100 -18.63 2.96 -0.34
N SER A 101 -19.32 1.84 -0.11
CA SER A 101 -19.02 0.56 -0.75
C SER A 101 -19.16 0.64 -2.27
N GLY A 102 -20.22 1.30 -2.76
CA GLY A 102 -20.44 1.51 -4.20
C GLY A 102 -19.31 2.32 -4.84
N ILE A 103 -18.94 3.45 -4.24
CA ILE A 103 -17.84 4.30 -4.70
C ILE A 103 -16.51 3.54 -4.69
N ARG A 104 -16.20 2.82 -3.60
CA ARG A 104 -14.99 2.00 -3.49
C ARG A 104 -14.88 1.02 -4.65
N ASN A 105 -15.92 0.22 -4.87
CA ASN A 105 -15.97 -0.80 -5.92
C ASN A 105 -15.83 -0.19 -7.33
N TYR A 106 -16.38 1.01 -7.55
CA TYR A 106 -16.25 1.72 -8.82
C TYR A 106 -14.81 2.16 -9.08
N ILE A 107 -14.16 2.78 -8.08
CA ILE A 107 -12.76 3.21 -8.18
C ILE A 107 -11.84 2.00 -8.39
N GLU A 108 -12.02 0.92 -7.62
CA GLU A 108 -11.31 -0.36 -7.78
C GLU A 108 -11.43 -0.88 -9.22
N SER A 109 -12.65 -0.95 -9.75
CA SER A 109 -12.92 -1.49 -11.09
C SER A 109 -12.25 -0.66 -12.18
N GLU A 110 -12.37 0.67 -12.11
CA GLU A 110 -11.79 1.58 -13.10
C GLU A 110 -10.26 1.59 -13.07
N TRP A 111 -9.67 1.56 -11.88
CA TRP A 111 -8.23 1.44 -11.71
C TRP A 111 -7.69 0.13 -12.28
N LEU A 112 -8.23 -1.01 -11.83
CA LEU A 112 -7.76 -2.33 -12.26
C LEU A 112 -7.98 -2.53 -13.78
N ARG A 113 -9.05 -1.97 -14.35
CA ARG A 113 -9.28 -1.94 -15.80
C ARG A 113 -8.18 -1.17 -16.53
N ALA A 114 -7.72 -0.04 -16.01
CA ALA A 114 -6.61 0.71 -16.60
C ALA A 114 -5.27 -0.04 -16.48
N GLU A 115 -4.96 -0.58 -15.30
CA GLU A 115 -3.75 -1.38 -15.09
C GLU A 115 -3.71 -2.61 -16.00
N SER A 116 -4.85 -3.28 -16.19
CA SER A 116 -4.93 -4.42 -17.10
C SER A 116 -4.35 -4.10 -18.47
N LYS A 117 -4.67 -2.93 -19.05
CA LYS A 117 -4.20 -2.51 -20.37
C LYS A 117 -2.68 -2.34 -20.45
N ARG A 118 -2.00 -2.01 -19.34
CA ARG A 118 -0.53 -1.88 -19.30
C ARG A 118 0.16 -3.23 -19.53
N PHE A 119 -0.49 -4.33 -19.13
CA PHE A 119 0.09 -5.68 -19.15
C PHE A 119 -0.34 -6.55 -20.35
N HIS A 120 -1.08 -6.03 -21.33
CA HIS A 120 -1.69 -6.86 -22.40
C HIS A 120 -0.72 -7.36 -23.49
N ARG A 121 0.57 -6.99 -23.47
CA ARG A 121 1.40 -7.18 -24.68
C ARG A 121 1.98 -8.56 -24.92
N GLN A 122 2.00 -9.49 -23.95
CA GLN A 122 2.30 -10.92 -24.15
C GLN A 122 2.17 -11.64 -22.81
N ARG A 123 1.08 -12.41 -22.61
CA ARG A 123 0.93 -13.26 -21.43
C ARG A 123 1.23 -14.71 -21.79
N PRO A 124 2.04 -15.43 -20.99
CA PRO A 124 2.20 -16.87 -21.16
C PRO A 124 0.87 -17.57 -20.93
N VAL A 125 0.70 -18.78 -21.49
CA VAL A 125 -0.42 -19.65 -21.11
C VAL A 125 -0.09 -20.25 -19.75
N LEU A 126 -0.83 -19.83 -18.73
CA LEU A 126 -0.55 -20.19 -17.34
C LEU A 126 -1.23 -21.50 -16.93
N ASN A 127 -0.49 -22.30 -16.19
CA ASN A 127 -0.99 -23.49 -15.51
C ASN A 127 -0.18 -23.75 -14.23
N ALA A 128 -0.62 -24.71 -13.43
CA ALA A 128 0.04 -25.02 -12.17
C ALA A 128 1.50 -25.48 -12.31
N GLY A 129 1.88 -26.02 -13.47
CA GLY A 129 3.22 -26.55 -13.74
C GLY A 129 4.23 -25.48 -14.17
N ASN A 130 3.79 -24.31 -14.64
CA ASN A 130 4.70 -23.22 -15.05
C ASN A 130 4.52 -21.93 -14.24
N ILE A 131 3.43 -21.75 -13.48
CA ILE A 131 3.15 -20.49 -12.80
C ILE A 131 4.31 -19.99 -11.92
N VAL A 132 5.01 -20.89 -11.23
CA VAL A 132 6.14 -20.51 -10.36
C VAL A 132 7.29 -19.91 -11.18
N ASP A 133 7.70 -20.60 -12.26
CA ASP A 133 8.77 -20.13 -13.13
C ASP A 133 8.39 -18.84 -13.85
N GLU A 134 7.14 -18.72 -14.30
CA GLU A 134 6.62 -17.51 -14.96
C GLU A 134 6.58 -16.31 -14.02
N LEU A 135 6.23 -16.50 -12.73
CA LEU A 135 6.25 -15.44 -11.73
C LEU A 135 7.69 -15.00 -11.38
N ARG A 136 8.62 -15.95 -11.25
CA ARG A 136 10.04 -15.64 -11.04
C ARG A 136 10.62 -14.90 -12.24
N ALA A 137 10.32 -15.35 -13.46
CA ALA A 137 10.75 -14.70 -14.70
C ALA A 137 10.16 -13.30 -14.83
N LEU A 138 8.86 -13.13 -14.53
CA LEU A 138 8.21 -11.83 -14.52
C LEU A 138 8.91 -10.86 -13.57
N CYS A 139 9.19 -11.28 -12.33
CA CYS A 139 9.93 -10.47 -11.37
C CYS A 139 11.33 -10.11 -11.91
N GLN A 140 12.11 -11.12 -12.34
CA GLN A 140 13.48 -10.91 -12.80
C GLN A 140 13.58 -9.97 -14.03
N GLN A 141 12.60 -10.01 -14.93
CA GLN A 141 12.60 -9.18 -16.15
C GLN A 141 12.04 -7.77 -15.91
N HIS A 142 11.30 -7.55 -14.83
CA HIS A 142 10.68 -6.26 -14.57
C HIS A 142 11.70 -5.21 -14.10
N PRO A 143 11.61 -3.94 -14.57
CA PRO A 143 12.54 -2.87 -14.17
C PRO A 143 12.62 -2.63 -12.66
N ALA A 144 11.52 -2.85 -11.92
CA ALA A 144 11.48 -2.74 -10.45
C ALA A 144 12.58 -3.55 -9.75
N SER A 145 12.93 -4.74 -10.26
CA SER A 145 13.95 -5.63 -9.67
C SER A 145 15.37 -5.10 -9.81
N HIS A 146 15.59 -4.18 -10.76
CA HIS A 146 16.90 -3.60 -11.08
C HIS A 146 16.85 -2.07 -11.01
N HIS A 147 15.93 -1.53 -10.20
CA HIS A 147 15.67 -0.09 -10.16
C HIS A 147 16.86 0.65 -9.51
N PRO A 148 17.32 1.79 -10.08
CA PRO A 148 18.51 2.51 -9.62
C PRO A 148 18.38 3.12 -8.21
N LEU A 149 17.17 3.18 -7.66
CA LEU A 149 16.90 3.66 -6.29
C LEU A 149 17.80 2.96 -5.27
N PHE A 150 17.87 1.63 -5.30
CA PHE A 150 18.62 0.89 -4.28
C PHE A 150 20.12 0.97 -4.50
N ASP A 151 20.58 1.15 -5.74
CA ASP A 151 21.98 1.47 -6.02
C ASP A 151 22.33 2.83 -5.41
N PHE A 152 21.50 3.85 -5.63
CA PHE A 152 21.66 5.19 -5.04
C PHE A 152 21.68 5.14 -3.50
N LEU A 153 20.76 4.39 -2.87
CA LEU A 153 20.76 4.19 -1.42
C LEU A 153 22.08 3.54 -0.96
N ALA A 154 22.54 2.52 -1.68
CA ALA A 154 23.75 1.74 -1.39
C ALA A 154 25.09 2.45 -1.66
N SER A 155 25.15 3.42 -2.58
CA SER A 155 26.39 4.15 -2.95
C SER A 155 26.45 5.62 -2.53
N GLU A 156 25.33 6.35 -2.58
CA GLU A 156 25.35 7.82 -2.63
C GLU A 156 24.49 8.52 -1.56
N ALA A 157 23.36 7.93 -1.16
CA ALA A 157 22.38 8.61 -0.31
C ALA A 157 22.95 9.16 1.02
N SER A 158 22.61 10.40 1.34
CA SER A 158 22.91 11.03 2.62
C SER A 158 22.09 10.44 3.77
N ALA A 159 22.48 10.73 5.02
CA ALA A 159 21.72 10.31 6.19
C ALA A 159 20.27 10.83 6.17
N ALA A 160 20.05 12.06 5.69
CA ALA A 160 18.71 12.64 5.58
C ALA A 160 17.85 11.93 4.52
N GLN A 161 18.46 11.48 3.41
CA GLN A 161 17.78 10.71 2.38
C GLN A 161 17.43 9.29 2.85
N ILE A 162 18.33 8.62 3.59
CA ILE A 162 18.03 7.33 4.22
C ILE A 162 16.90 7.48 5.26
N ASP A 163 16.91 8.54 6.07
CA ASP A 163 15.80 8.82 7.00
C ASP A 163 14.49 9.13 6.27
N TYR A 164 14.54 9.76 5.09
CA TYR A 164 13.36 9.95 4.24
C TYR A 164 12.84 8.62 3.70
N PHE A 165 13.73 7.73 3.25
CA PHE A 165 13.36 6.38 2.80
C PHE A 165 12.59 5.63 3.91
N PHE A 166 13.13 5.59 5.14
CA PHE A 166 12.44 4.97 6.28
C PHE A 166 11.06 5.58 6.54
N LYS A 167 10.90 6.89 6.41
CA LYS A 167 9.56 7.51 6.54
C LYS A 167 8.63 7.03 5.42
N SER A 168 9.07 7.08 4.17
CA SER A 168 8.23 6.68 3.03
C SER A 168 7.83 5.21 3.07
N ASP A 169 8.64 4.36 3.67
CA ASP A 169 8.43 2.91 3.71
C ASP A 169 7.55 2.47 4.91
N SER A 170 7.24 3.41 5.82
CA SER A 170 6.57 3.10 7.10
C SER A 170 5.16 2.56 6.97
N ALA A 171 4.31 3.15 6.13
CA ALA A 171 2.88 2.82 6.12
C ALA A 171 2.60 1.37 5.72
N LEU A 172 3.36 0.84 4.75
CA LEU A 172 3.17 -0.53 4.27
C LEU A 172 3.82 -1.56 5.20
N ASN A 173 5.05 -1.33 5.67
CA ASN A 173 5.74 -2.26 6.57
C ASN A 173 4.98 -2.45 7.89
N LEU A 174 4.39 -1.37 8.41
CA LEU A 174 3.57 -1.46 9.62
C LEU A 174 2.22 -2.16 9.41
N LEU A 175 1.80 -2.37 8.16
CA LEU A 175 0.56 -3.04 7.77
C LEU A 175 0.78 -4.54 7.41
N PHE A 176 2.01 -4.94 7.10
CA PHE A 176 2.28 -6.23 6.44
C PHE A 176 1.71 -7.44 7.18
N PHE A 177 1.85 -7.49 8.52
CA PHE A 177 1.22 -8.51 9.36
C PHE A 177 -0.29 -8.68 9.09
N ASP A 178 -1.04 -7.57 9.04
CA ASP A 178 -2.49 -7.62 8.81
C ASP A 178 -2.82 -8.16 7.41
N LEU A 179 -1.96 -7.91 6.42
CA LEU A 179 -2.13 -8.40 5.05
C LEU A 179 -1.96 -9.91 4.96
N VAL A 180 -0.97 -10.47 5.68
CA VAL A 180 -0.79 -11.93 5.81
C VAL A 180 -2.01 -12.54 6.51
N ALA A 181 -2.49 -11.91 7.58
CA ALA A 181 -3.68 -12.35 8.31
C ALA A 181 -4.94 -12.35 7.43
N MET A 182 -5.14 -11.30 6.63
CA MET A 182 -6.24 -11.22 5.65
C MET A 182 -6.13 -12.32 4.58
N GLY A 183 -4.91 -12.65 4.15
CA GLY A 183 -4.64 -13.76 3.22
C GLY A 183 -5.01 -15.14 3.78
N LEU A 184 -4.97 -15.32 5.11
CA LEU A 184 -5.34 -16.58 5.74
C LEU A 184 -6.86 -16.83 5.71
N VAL A 185 -7.69 -15.78 5.77
CA VAL A 185 -9.14 -15.89 5.91
C VAL A 185 -9.79 -16.51 4.67
N GLY A 186 -10.42 -17.67 4.86
CA GLY A 186 -11.06 -18.40 3.76
C GLY A 186 -10.07 -18.97 2.74
N SER A 187 -8.79 -19.08 3.11
CA SER A 187 -7.77 -19.77 2.32
C SER A 187 -8.07 -21.27 2.19
N LEU A 188 -7.50 -21.84 1.14
CA LEU A 188 -7.55 -23.25 0.82
C LEU A 188 -6.86 -24.07 1.93
N PRO A 189 -7.46 -25.15 2.48
CA PRO A 189 -6.90 -25.82 3.67
C PRO A 189 -5.44 -26.25 3.55
N GLU A 190 -5.04 -26.76 2.40
CA GLU A 190 -3.67 -27.20 2.12
C GLU A 190 -2.64 -26.07 2.07
N THR A 191 -3.06 -24.80 1.89
CA THR A 191 -2.15 -23.63 1.89
C THR A 191 -1.98 -23.01 3.27
N ARG A 192 -2.82 -23.38 4.25
CA ARG A 192 -2.88 -22.71 5.55
C ARG A 192 -1.62 -22.88 6.38
N ALA A 193 -0.93 -24.02 6.25
CA ALA A 193 0.31 -24.26 6.99
C ALA A 193 1.38 -23.21 6.62
N GLU A 194 1.55 -22.95 5.32
CA GLU A 194 2.49 -21.95 4.83
C GLU A 194 2.10 -20.52 5.26
N ILE A 195 0.83 -20.14 5.03
CA ILE A 195 0.35 -18.79 5.38
C ILE A 195 0.45 -18.56 6.89
N ALA A 196 0.15 -19.57 7.71
CA ALA A 196 0.27 -19.48 9.16
C ALA A 196 1.71 -19.43 9.65
N GLN A 197 2.65 -20.09 8.96
CA GLN A 197 4.07 -20.01 9.27
C GLN A 197 4.59 -18.59 9.00
N ASN A 198 4.31 -18.02 7.82
CA ASN A 198 4.67 -16.63 7.51
C ASN A 198 4.07 -15.67 8.55
N LEU A 199 2.78 -15.82 8.90
CA LEU A 199 2.15 -15.02 9.97
C LEU A 199 2.84 -15.17 11.33
N TRP A 200 3.31 -16.38 11.66
CA TRP A 200 4.02 -16.67 12.91
C TRP A 200 5.39 -15.99 12.96
N ASP A 201 6.08 -15.93 11.83
CA ASP A 201 7.37 -15.24 11.71
C ASP A 201 7.17 -13.71 11.80
N GLU A 202 6.15 -13.14 11.16
CA GLU A 202 5.82 -11.70 11.25
C GLU A 202 5.57 -11.20 12.68
N ILE A 203 5.03 -12.06 13.55
CA ILE A 203 4.82 -11.77 14.98
C ILE A 203 6.03 -12.13 15.85
N GLY A 204 7.22 -12.27 15.27
CA GLY A 204 8.46 -12.54 15.99
C GLY A 204 8.40 -13.86 16.76
N GLN A 205 7.71 -14.87 16.20
CA GLN A 205 7.53 -16.19 16.79
C GLN A 205 6.96 -16.13 18.22
N GLY A 206 6.01 -15.21 18.44
CA GLY A 206 5.32 -15.01 19.71
C GLY A 206 6.07 -14.11 20.70
N SER A 207 7.22 -13.56 20.32
CA SER A 207 7.91 -12.53 21.10
C SER A 207 7.26 -11.17 20.92
N THR A 208 6.99 -10.48 22.04
CA THR A 208 6.48 -9.11 22.01
C THR A 208 7.54 -8.07 21.63
N GLU A 209 8.82 -8.43 21.60
CA GLU A 209 9.92 -7.48 21.34
C GLU A 209 10.38 -7.49 19.88
N ILE A 210 10.44 -8.66 19.26
CA ILE A 210 11.02 -8.86 17.92
C ILE A 210 9.96 -9.10 16.85
N THR A 211 8.72 -8.64 17.06
CA THR A 211 7.75 -8.58 15.95
C THR A 211 8.31 -7.65 14.88
N HIS A 212 8.10 -7.95 13.60
CA HIS A 212 8.63 -7.12 12.51
C HIS A 212 8.17 -5.66 12.62
N VAL A 213 6.92 -5.44 13.03
CA VAL A 213 6.37 -4.12 13.36
C VAL A 213 7.17 -3.41 14.47
N ASN A 214 7.55 -4.11 15.53
CA ASN A 214 8.31 -3.52 16.63
C ASN A 214 9.77 -3.28 16.26
N LEU A 215 10.39 -4.15 15.46
CA LEU A 215 11.72 -3.93 14.90
C LEU A 215 11.75 -2.67 14.02
N TYR A 216 10.73 -2.48 13.19
CA TYR A 216 10.59 -1.27 12.37
C TYR A 216 10.42 -0.01 13.21
N LYS A 217 9.57 -0.07 14.25
CA LYS A 217 9.38 1.04 15.21
C LYS A 217 10.67 1.35 15.99
N ASP A 218 11.45 0.34 16.37
CA ASP A 218 12.76 0.54 17.03
C ASP A 218 13.74 1.23 16.08
N LEU A 219 13.78 0.84 14.80
CA LEU A 219 14.57 1.52 13.76
C LEU A 219 14.22 3.02 13.70
N LEU A 220 12.94 3.38 13.57
CA LEU A 220 12.52 4.78 13.52
C LEU A 220 12.90 5.54 14.81
N LYS A 221 12.66 4.92 15.97
CA LYS A 221 12.99 5.50 17.27
C LYS A 221 14.48 5.77 17.43
N ARG A 222 15.34 4.84 17.01
CA ARG A 222 16.81 4.96 17.06
C ARG A 222 17.33 6.04 16.12
N ARG A 223 16.60 6.34 15.04
CA ARG A 223 16.83 7.48 14.14
C ARG A 223 16.19 8.78 14.61
N ASN A 224 15.58 8.81 15.80
CA ASN A 224 14.81 9.95 16.32
C ASN A 224 13.69 10.42 15.36
N ILE A 225 13.10 9.48 14.62
CA ILE A 225 11.97 9.74 13.73
C ILE A 225 10.68 9.45 14.50
N ALA A 226 9.93 10.50 14.83
CA ALA A 226 8.62 10.36 15.45
C ALA A 226 7.62 9.83 14.43
N LEU A 227 7.01 8.67 14.70
CA LEU A 227 6.00 8.05 13.86
C LEU A 227 4.65 8.78 14.05
N PRO A 228 4.09 9.45 13.02
CA PRO A 228 2.78 10.08 13.10
C PRO A 228 1.66 9.03 12.98
N ASP A 229 0.43 9.40 13.38
CA ASP A 229 -0.74 8.51 13.33
C ASP A 229 -1.05 7.95 11.94
N ASN A 230 -0.73 8.71 10.88
CA ASN A 230 -0.91 8.25 9.50
C ASN A 230 0.29 7.47 8.93
N HIS A 231 1.26 7.12 9.77
CA HIS A 231 2.45 6.34 9.41
C HIS A 231 3.19 6.90 8.18
N PHE A 232 3.26 8.23 8.07
CA PHE A 232 3.87 8.96 6.95
C PHE A 232 3.17 8.79 5.59
N ALA A 233 1.94 8.27 5.53
CA ALA A 233 1.17 8.17 4.29
C ALA A 233 0.93 9.54 3.61
N HIS A 234 1.04 10.66 4.34
CA HIS A 234 1.00 12.01 3.77
C HIS A 234 2.18 12.34 2.84
N LEU A 235 3.27 11.57 2.89
CA LEU A 235 4.39 11.70 1.95
C LEU A 235 4.07 11.07 0.59
N TYR A 236 3.01 10.27 0.47
CA TYR A 236 2.68 9.60 -0.77
C TYR A 236 2.06 10.54 -1.79
N GLU A 237 2.65 10.51 -2.97
CA GLU A 237 1.96 10.82 -4.21
C GLU A 237 1.11 9.62 -4.67
N TRP A 238 0.48 9.73 -5.82
CA TRP A 238 -0.44 8.70 -6.31
C TRP A 238 0.23 7.31 -6.44
N GLN A 239 1.54 7.25 -6.70
CA GLN A 239 2.30 6.00 -6.83
C GLN A 239 2.40 5.22 -5.53
N GLY A 240 2.74 5.90 -4.42
CA GLY A 240 2.80 5.27 -3.10
C GLY A 240 1.43 4.79 -2.63
N LEU A 241 0.39 5.63 -2.87
CA LEU A 241 -0.99 5.25 -2.59
C LEU A 241 -1.45 4.06 -3.45
N ALA A 242 -1.07 4.00 -4.73
CA ALA A 242 -1.38 2.87 -5.60
C ALA A 242 -0.73 1.57 -5.10
N GLY A 243 0.53 1.63 -4.65
CA GLY A 243 1.23 0.51 -4.03
C GLY A 243 0.53 -0.01 -2.78
N TYR A 244 0.18 0.87 -1.85
CA TYR A 244 -0.60 0.50 -0.65
C TYR A 244 -1.96 -0.11 -1.00
N ASN A 245 -2.69 0.53 -1.92
CA ASN A 245 -4.00 0.08 -2.36
C ASN A 245 -3.96 -1.30 -3.06
N ALA A 246 -2.84 -1.68 -3.68
CA ALA A 246 -2.68 -2.97 -4.35
C ALA A 246 -2.69 -4.14 -3.35
N PHE A 247 -2.25 -3.93 -2.12
CA PHE A 247 -2.40 -4.90 -1.04
C PHE A 247 -3.83 -4.92 -0.50
N MET A 248 -4.36 -3.74 -0.14
CA MET A 248 -5.66 -3.64 0.51
C MET A 248 -6.81 -4.14 -0.37
N VAL A 249 -6.75 -3.92 -1.69
CA VAL A 249 -7.82 -4.36 -2.61
C VAL A 249 -8.09 -5.87 -2.50
N GLY A 250 -7.06 -6.71 -2.40
CA GLY A 250 -7.24 -8.15 -2.23
C GLY A 250 -7.38 -8.60 -0.78
N GLY A 251 -6.95 -7.78 0.18
CA GLY A 251 -7.13 -8.03 1.62
C GLY A 251 -8.59 -7.86 2.06
N VAL A 252 -9.29 -6.85 1.53
CA VAL A 252 -10.63 -6.48 2.00
C VAL A 252 -11.76 -6.79 1.02
N ASN A 253 -11.44 -7.12 -0.23
CA ASN A 253 -12.41 -7.52 -1.23
C ASN A 253 -12.10 -8.93 -1.75
N ARG A 254 -12.91 -9.90 -1.30
CA ARG A 254 -12.68 -11.32 -1.55
C ARG A 254 -12.66 -11.70 -3.03
N GLN A 255 -13.27 -10.90 -3.91
CA GLN A 255 -13.22 -11.10 -5.36
C GLN A 255 -11.80 -10.95 -5.93
N HIS A 256 -10.92 -10.25 -5.21
CA HIS A 256 -9.53 -9.97 -5.58
C HIS A 256 -8.52 -10.81 -4.79
N TYR A 257 -8.97 -11.83 -4.06
CA TYR A 257 -8.10 -12.71 -3.26
C TYR A 257 -6.94 -13.33 -4.05
N TYR A 258 -7.18 -13.81 -5.27
CA TYR A 258 -6.09 -14.39 -6.06
C TYR A 258 -5.10 -13.33 -6.54
N LYS A 259 -5.56 -12.09 -6.79
CA LYS A 259 -4.68 -10.96 -7.09
C LYS A 259 -3.78 -10.64 -5.88
N SER A 260 -4.30 -10.61 -4.65
CA SER A 260 -3.45 -10.36 -3.47
C SER A 260 -2.38 -11.42 -3.28
N LEU A 261 -2.64 -12.69 -3.57
CA LEU A 261 -1.57 -13.71 -3.50
C LEU A 261 -0.41 -13.41 -4.44
N GLY A 262 -0.70 -12.90 -5.64
CA GLY A 262 0.34 -12.44 -6.58
C GLY A 262 1.07 -11.19 -6.08
N VAL A 263 0.34 -10.25 -5.47
CA VAL A 263 0.92 -9.03 -4.86
C VAL A 263 1.89 -9.40 -3.73
N MET A 264 1.50 -10.32 -2.84
CA MET A 264 2.35 -10.83 -1.76
C MET A 264 3.60 -11.52 -2.34
N ALA A 265 3.43 -12.41 -3.32
CA ALA A 265 4.55 -13.16 -3.92
C ALA A 265 5.66 -12.25 -4.47
N MET A 266 5.28 -11.14 -5.12
CA MET A 266 6.27 -10.23 -5.69
C MET A 266 6.99 -9.40 -4.64
N THR A 267 6.37 -9.16 -3.49
CA THR A 267 7.00 -8.42 -2.39
C THR A 267 8.12 -9.26 -1.79
N GLU A 268 7.82 -10.50 -1.43
CA GLU A 268 8.80 -11.47 -0.91
C GLU A 268 9.96 -11.75 -1.89
N LEU A 269 9.72 -11.65 -3.20
CA LEU A 269 10.77 -11.81 -4.22
C LEU A 269 11.63 -10.56 -4.43
N LEU A 270 11.05 -9.36 -4.31
CA LEU A 270 11.73 -8.09 -4.59
C LEU A 270 12.61 -7.65 -3.43
N ASP A 271 12.15 -7.87 -2.20
CA ASP A 271 12.66 -7.24 -1.00
C ASP A 271 14.10 -7.70 -0.65
N PRO A 272 14.49 -8.99 -0.68
CA PRO A 272 15.83 -9.42 -0.27
C PRO A 272 17.00 -8.72 -0.98
N PRO A 273 17.10 -8.71 -2.33
CA PRO A 273 18.22 -8.04 -3.01
C PRO A 273 18.21 -6.52 -2.84
N GLN A 274 17.04 -5.92 -2.61
CA GLN A 274 16.89 -4.49 -2.40
C GLN A 274 17.29 -4.09 -0.97
N TYR A 275 16.91 -4.88 0.02
CA TYR A 275 17.29 -4.69 1.42
C TYR A 275 18.78 -4.94 1.65
N GLU A 276 19.42 -5.85 0.92
CA GLU A 276 20.88 -6.01 0.97
C GLU A 276 21.59 -4.69 0.60
N LYS A 277 21.13 -4.03 -0.47
CA LYS A 277 21.64 -2.72 -0.91
C LYS A 277 21.33 -1.61 0.11
N LEU A 278 20.11 -1.57 0.65
CA LEU A 278 19.73 -0.59 1.68
C LEU A 278 20.59 -0.74 2.95
N VAL A 279 20.78 -1.96 3.44
CA VAL A 279 21.62 -2.26 4.61
C VAL A 279 23.07 -1.84 4.37
N ALA A 280 23.60 -2.07 3.17
CA ALA A 280 24.94 -1.58 2.80
C ALA A 280 25.03 -0.04 2.87
N GLY A 281 24.03 0.67 2.33
CA GLY A 281 23.92 2.12 2.42
C GLY A 281 23.82 2.64 3.86
N CYS A 282 23.04 1.97 4.69
CA CYS A 282 22.89 2.28 6.11
C CYS A 282 24.22 2.13 6.86
N ARG A 283 24.94 1.02 6.65
CA ARG A 283 26.26 0.79 7.25
C ARG A 283 27.29 1.81 6.79
N ARG A 284 27.26 2.23 5.52
CA ARG A 284 28.13 3.30 4.98
C ARG A 284 27.99 4.59 5.79
N ILE A 285 26.76 4.96 6.17
CA ILE A 285 26.49 6.19 6.93
C ILE A 285 26.58 5.99 8.46
N GLY A 286 27.08 4.84 8.91
CA GLY A 286 27.38 4.57 10.32
C GLY A 286 26.25 3.94 11.15
N LEU A 287 25.19 3.40 10.52
CA LEU A 287 24.20 2.61 11.26
C LEU A 287 24.79 1.24 11.65
N SER A 288 24.51 0.83 12.89
CA SER A 288 24.89 -0.47 13.44
C SER A 288 23.95 -1.59 12.99
N ASP A 289 24.35 -2.84 13.20
CA ASP A 289 23.51 -4.01 12.89
C ASP A 289 22.16 -3.98 13.62
N ARG A 290 22.13 -3.42 14.83
CA ARG A 290 20.89 -3.23 15.58
C ARG A 290 19.96 -2.19 14.92
N ASP A 291 20.53 -1.12 14.35
CA ASP A 291 19.73 -0.07 13.72
C ASP A 291 19.03 -0.57 12.44
N VAL A 292 19.62 -1.56 11.77
CA VAL A 292 19.12 -2.12 10.50
C VAL A 292 18.48 -3.50 10.66
N HIS A 293 18.25 -3.96 11.90
CA HIS A 293 17.87 -5.34 12.20
C HIS A 293 16.63 -5.79 11.41
N TYR A 294 15.61 -4.94 11.33
CA TYR A 294 14.41 -5.15 10.51
C TYR A 294 14.76 -5.59 9.09
N TYR A 295 15.49 -4.74 8.35
CA TYR A 295 15.82 -5.02 6.95
C TYR A 295 16.79 -6.19 6.82
N ALA A 296 17.72 -6.36 7.76
CA ALA A 296 18.68 -7.45 7.74
C ALA A 296 18.03 -8.83 7.93
N GLU A 297 16.98 -8.92 8.73
CA GLU A 297 16.21 -10.15 8.94
C GLU A 297 15.47 -10.58 7.67
N HIS A 298 14.79 -9.62 7.02
CA HIS A 298 14.01 -9.85 5.79
C HIS A 298 14.88 -10.31 4.60
N ILE A 299 16.18 -9.95 4.55
CA ILE A 299 17.10 -10.49 3.51
C ILE A 299 17.12 -12.02 3.52
N THR A 300 17.04 -12.66 4.69
CA THR A 300 17.15 -14.12 4.79
C THR A 300 15.78 -14.78 4.86
N VAL A 301 14.87 -14.24 5.68
CA VAL A 301 13.57 -14.83 5.95
C VAL A 301 12.70 -14.86 4.68
N ASP A 302 12.69 -13.76 3.92
CA ASP A 302 11.79 -13.62 2.77
C ASP A 302 12.21 -14.51 1.59
N ILE A 303 13.45 -15.00 1.53
CA ILE A 303 13.85 -16.03 0.56
C ILE A 303 13.04 -17.31 0.78
N GLY A 304 12.87 -17.71 2.05
CA GLY A 304 12.06 -18.84 2.45
C GLY A 304 10.57 -18.58 2.21
N HIS A 305 10.09 -17.40 2.61
CA HIS A 305 8.70 -17.01 2.38
C HIS A 305 8.34 -16.98 0.89
N ALA A 306 9.20 -16.43 0.03
CA ALA A 306 8.95 -16.39 -1.41
C ALA A 306 8.82 -17.81 -1.99
N ASP A 307 9.74 -18.72 -1.65
CA ASP A 307 9.69 -20.10 -2.14
C ASP A 307 8.46 -20.85 -1.62
N GLY A 308 8.20 -20.75 -0.31
CA GLY A 308 7.03 -21.34 0.33
C GLY A 308 5.72 -20.79 -0.25
N TRP A 309 5.61 -19.49 -0.44
CA TRP A 309 4.41 -18.88 -1.01
C TRP A 309 4.15 -19.33 -2.46
N LEU A 310 5.19 -19.40 -3.28
CA LEU A 310 5.07 -19.87 -4.67
C LEU A 310 4.69 -21.36 -4.73
N ASN A 311 5.38 -22.21 -3.97
CA ASN A 311 5.25 -23.67 -4.08
C ASN A 311 4.14 -24.27 -3.21
N ASN A 312 3.85 -23.68 -2.05
CA ASN A 312 2.90 -24.21 -1.06
C ASN A 312 1.60 -23.41 -0.98
N VAL A 313 1.51 -22.22 -1.61
CA VAL A 313 0.27 -21.44 -1.72
C VAL A 313 -0.21 -21.35 -3.17
N ILE A 314 0.58 -20.73 -4.05
CA ILE A 314 0.15 -20.43 -5.43
C ILE A 314 0.02 -21.70 -6.29
N MET A 315 1.03 -22.57 -6.31
CA MET A 315 0.96 -23.80 -7.10
C MET A 315 -0.24 -24.69 -6.71
N PRO A 316 -0.52 -24.98 -5.42
CA PRO A 316 -1.69 -25.77 -5.02
C PRO A 316 -3.02 -25.13 -5.44
N ILE A 317 -3.12 -23.80 -5.34
CA ILE A 317 -4.28 -23.06 -5.85
C ILE A 317 -4.42 -23.25 -7.36
N GLY A 318 -3.34 -23.18 -8.12
CA GLY A 318 -3.34 -23.45 -9.56
C GLY A 318 -3.80 -24.85 -9.92
N LYS A 319 -3.42 -25.86 -9.13
CA LYS A 319 -3.85 -27.26 -9.33
C LYS A 319 -5.37 -27.41 -9.13
N LYS A 320 -5.94 -26.72 -8.14
CA LYS A 320 -7.36 -26.83 -7.79
C LYS A 320 -8.25 -25.89 -8.60
N HIS A 321 -7.76 -24.70 -8.91
CA HIS A 321 -8.47 -23.62 -9.57
C HIS A 321 -7.61 -23.01 -10.69
N PRO A 322 -7.50 -23.66 -11.86
CA PRO A 322 -6.65 -23.17 -12.95
C PRO A 322 -6.94 -21.73 -13.39
N ALA A 323 -8.21 -21.30 -13.34
CA ALA A 323 -8.62 -19.93 -13.66
C ALA A 323 -8.04 -18.87 -12.71
N ALA A 324 -7.58 -19.25 -11.51
CA ALA A 324 -6.95 -18.34 -10.56
C ALA A 324 -5.56 -17.87 -11.02
N MET A 325 -4.90 -18.57 -11.94
CA MET A 325 -3.53 -18.26 -12.35
C MET A 325 -3.42 -16.92 -13.07
N GLU A 326 -4.41 -16.58 -13.90
CA GLU A 326 -4.48 -15.25 -14.54
C GLU A 326 -4.62 -14.12 -13.51
N GLU A 327 -5.37 -14.38 -12.44
CA GLU A 327 -5.60 -13.42 -11.37
C GLU A 327 -4.34 -13.23 -10.51
N VAL A 328 -3.65 -14.33 -10.17
CA VAL A 328 -2.35 -14.29 -9.48
C VAL A 328 -1.31 -13.54 -10.32
N TYR A 329 -1.19 -13.88 -11.60
CA TYR A 329 -0.21 -13.24 -12.48
C TYR A 329 -0.51 -11.76 -12.68
N PHE A 330 -1.79 -11.39 -12.82
CA PHE A 330 -2.19 -9.99 -12.86
C PHE A 330 -1.81 -9.26 -11.55
N GLY A 331 -2.07 -9.86 -10.39
CA GLY A 331 -1.68 -9.29 -9.10
C GLY A 331 -0.18 -9.09 -8.96
N ALA A 332 0.61 -10.06 -9.43
CA ALA A 332 2.06 -9.94 -9.47
C ALA A 332 2.52 -8.78 -10.36
N ALA A 333 2.01 -8.70 -11.60
CA ALA A 333 2.32 -7.61 -12.51
C ALA A 333 1.91 -6.24 -11.93
N LEU A 334 0.74 -6.16 -11.28
CA LEU A 334 0.27 -4.96 -10.58
C LEU A 334 1.25 -4.52 -9.48
N ARG A 335 1.72 -5.45 -8.64
CA ARG A 335 2.69 -5.13 -7.58
C ARG A 335 4.01 -4.62 -8.15
N LEU A 336 4.57 -5.30 -9.14
CA LEU A 336 5.83 -4.90 -9.77
C LEU A 336 5.71 -3.50 -10.42
N GLN A 337 4.61 -3.22 -11.09
CA GLN A 337 4.41 -1.92 -11.72
C GLN A 337 4.21 -0.79 -10.70
N THR A 338 3.44 -1.04 -9.64
CA THR A 338 3.28 -0.06 -8.56
C THR A 338 4.58 0.17 -7.79
N CYS A 339 5.43 -0.86 -7.61
CA CYS A 339 6.80 -0.67 -7.13
C CYS A 339 7.58 0.26 -8.03
N ASN A 340 7.61 -0.01 -9.34
CA ASN A 340 8.39 0.79 -10.28
C ASN A 340 7.95 2.26 -10.26
N ASP A 341 6.64 2.50 -10.37
CA ASP A 341 6.08 3.85 -10.35
C ASP A 341 6.44 4.57 -9.02
N TYR A 342 6.39 3.86 -7.89
CA TYR A 342 6.78 4.38 -6.59
C TYR A 342 8.29 4.67 -6.49
N TYR A 343 9.13 3.77 -6.97
CA TYR A 343 10.59 3.91 -6.92
C TYR A 343 11.08 5.06 -7.80
N ASP A 344 10.48 5.26 -8.97
CA ASP A 344 10.74 6.41 -9.84
C ASP A 344 10.46 7.72 -9.07
N GLY A 345 9.28 7.82 -8.44
CA GLY A 345 8.88 8.98 -7.66
C GLY A 345 9.73 9.21 -6.41
N LEU A 346 10.08 8.14 -5.69
CA LEU A 346 10.90 8.22 -4.48
C LEU A 346 12.33 8.64 -4.80
N LEU A 347 12.95 8.07 -5.84
CA LEU A 347 14.30 8.45 -6.25
C LEU A 347 14.36 9.95 -6.61
N ALA A 348 13.39 10.44 -7.37
CA ALA A 348 13.30 11.87 -7.71
C ALA A 348 13.15 12.74 -6.45
N ALA A 349 12.30 12.34 -5.50
CA ALA A 349 12.12 13.04 -4.24
C ALA A 349 13.44 13.09 -3.44
N LEU A 350 14.12 11.95 -3.29
CA LEU A 350 15.40 11.86 -2.58
C LEU A 350 16.46 12.76 -3.21
N GLN A 351 16.64 12.72 -4.53
CA GLN A 351 17.62 13.56 -5.24
C GLN A 351 17.33 15.05 -5.08
N SER A 352 16.06 15.44 -4.94
CA SER A 352 15.68 16.84 -4.71
C SER A 352 16.00 17.35 -3.29
N LEU A 353 16.10 16.46 -2.29
CA LEU A 353 16.39 16.85 -0.90
C LEU A 353 17.78 17.49 -0.74
N ASP A 354 18.79 16.99 -1.45
CA ASP A 354 20.16 17.54 -1.40
C ASP A 354 20.26 18.95 -2.00
N GLY A 355 19.37 19.29 -2.94
CA GLY A 355 19.28 20.64 -3.51
C GLY A 355 18.83 21.71 -2.52
N SER A 356 18.23 21.33 -1.40
CA SER A 356 17.77 22.26 -0.35
C SER A 356 18.82 22.54 0.72
N ALA A 357 19.71 21.59 1.01
CA ALA A 357 20.75 21.69 2.04
C ALA A 357 21.94 22.58 1.64
N SER A 358 22.08 22.90 0.35
CA SER A 358 23.17 23.73 -0.19
C SER A 358 22.89 25.25 -0.18
N SER A 359 21.75 25.70 0.36
CA SER A 359 21.34 27.12 0.33
C SER A 359 21.57 27.92 1.63
N HIS A 360 22.14 27.32 2.68
CA HIS A 360 22.59 28.06 3.86
C HIS A 360 24.08 28.40 3.75
N SER A 361 24.38 29.39 2.91
CA SER A 361 25.66 30.10 2.97
C SER A 361 25.73 30.89 4.28
N VAL A 362 26.75 30.56 5.08
CA VAL A 362 27.21 31.32 6.25
C VAL A 362 27.47 32.76 5.82
N PRO A 363 26.92 33.79 6.50
CA PRO A 363 27.27 35.16 6.18
C PRO A 363 28.73 35.42 6.55
N PRO A 364 29.47 36.21 5.75
CA PRO A 364 30.85 36.54 6.09
C PRO A 364 30.86 37.36 7.37
N SER A 365 31.72 36.94 8.29
CA SER A 365 32.06 37.69 9.49
C SER A 365 32.82 38.97 9.10
N GLU A 366 32.26 40.12 9.43
CA GLU A 366 33.00 41.37 9.66
C GLU A 366 32.97 41.71 11.15
#